data_AF-A0AAZ3QBQ0-F1
#
_entry.id   AF-A0AAZ3QBQ0-F1
#
_cell.length_a   1.000
_cell.length_b   1.000
_cell.length_c   1.000
_cell.angle_alpha   90.00
_cell.angle_beta   90.00
_cell.angle_gamma   90.00
#
_symmetry.space_group_name_H-M   'P 1'
#
loop_
_entity.id
_entity.type
_entity.pdbx_description
1 polymer ?
#
loop_
_entity_poly.entity_id
_entity_poly.type
_entity_poly.pdbx_seq_one_letter_code
_entity_poly.pdbx_strand_id
1 'polypeptide(L)' 'MATTTARLTPGTHNPSICAQIVRNRLREAGLRACRPVVKQVLTRHHRQQRHLWAQTHRCWTRQDWQKVQIWCSP' A
#
# COMPACT_ATOMS: atom_id res chain seq x y z
N MET A 1 16.23 -1.95 -8.15
CA MET A 1 15.81 -1.32 -9.42
C MET A 1 15.40 -2.42 -10.41
N ALA A 2 14.35 -2.22 -11.21
CA ALA A 2 13.85 -3.23 -12.16
C ALA A 2 14.90 -3.71 -13.18
N THR A 3 15.84 -2.84 -13.58
CA THR A 3 16.96 -3.15 -14.47
C THR A 3 17.94 -4.17 -13.85
N THR A 4 18.17 -4.10 -12.54
CA THR A 4 19.04 -5.03 -11.82
C THR A 4 18.40 -6.41 -11.70
N THR A 5 17.09 -6.46 -11.43
CA THR A 5 16.32 -7.71 -11.37
C THR A 5 16.27 -8.42 -12.73
N ALA A 6 16.09 -7.68 -13.82
CA ALA A 6 16.05 -8.25 -15.17
C ALA A 6 17.37 -8.93 -15.58
N ARG A 7 18.52 -8.36 -15.20
CA ARG A 7 19.86 -8.92 -15.51
C ARG A 7 20.14 -10.22 -14.75
N LEU A 8 19.59 -10.37 -13.55
CA LEU A 8 19.84 -11.50 -12.65
C LEU A 8 18.80 -12.62 -12.76
N THR A 9 17.73 -12.42 -13.53
CA THR A 9 16.69 -13.45 -13.74
C THR A 9 17.13 -14.37 -14.87
N PRO A 10 17.47 -15.65 -14.61
CA PRO A 10 17.81 -16.60 -15.67
C PRO A 10 16.57 -16.85 -16.53
N GLY A 11 16.67 -16.62 -17.84
CA GLY A 11 15.63 -17.07 -18.77
C GLY A 11 15.64 -18.60 -18.90
N THR A 12 14.54 -19.17 -19.41
CA THR A 12 14.36 -20.62 -19.63
C THR A 12 15.49 -21.28 -20.46
N HIS A 13 16.26 -20.50 -21.22
CA HIS A 13 17.41 -20.96 -22.01
C HIS A 13 18.73 -20.23 -21.69
N ASN A 14 18.84 -19.59 -20.52
CA ASN A 14 20.00 -18.80 -20.11
C ASN A 14 20.32 -17.49 -20.89
N PRO A 15 19.48 -16.89 -21.78
CA PRO A 15 19.76 -15.53 -22.24
C PRO A 15 19.34 -14.51 -21.16
N SER A 16 20.12 -13.44 -21.01
CA SER A 16 19.72 -12.30 -20.18
C SER A 16 18.47 -11.65 -20.78
N ILE A 17 17.40 -11.55 -20.00
CA ILE A 17 16.13 -10.98 -20.47
C ILE A 17 16.27 -9.46 -20.62
N CYS A 18 15.92 -8.92 -21.78
CA CYS A 18 15.89 -7.47 -22.00
C CYS A 18 14.85 -6.80 -21.10
N ALA A 19 15.21 -5.65 -20.50
CA ALA A 19 14.30 -4.87 -19.66
C ALA A 19 13.00 -4.46 -20.38
N GLN A 20 13.01 -4.36 -21.71
CA GLN A 20 11.80 -4.10 -22.51
C GLN A 20 10.81 -5.27 -22.44
N ILE A 21 11.28 -6.52 -22.52
CA ILE A 21 10.43 -7.71 -22.45
C ILE A 21 9.77 -7.79 -21.08
N VAL A 22 10.54 -7.52 -20.02
CA VAL A 22 10.01 -7.46 -18.64
C VAL A 22 8.90 -6.40 -18.54
N ARG A 23 9.11 -5.20 -19.09
CA ARG A 23 8.08 -4.14 -19.08
C ARG A 23 6.83 -4.51 -19.88
N ASN A 24 6.98 -5.18 -21.02
CA ASN A 24 5.83 -5.62 -21.83
C ASN A 24 5.00 -6.67 -21.08
N ARG A 25 5.64 -7.69 -20.53
CA ARG A 25 4.97 -8.74 -19.74
C ARG A 25 4.27 -8.19 -18.49
N LEU A 26 4.90 -7.23 -17.80
CA LEU A 26 4.24 -6.55 -16.66
C LEU A 26 2.98 -5.81 -17.11
N ARG A 27 3.02 -5.13 -18.27
CA ARG A 27 1.84 -4.42 -18.82
C ARG A 27 0.73 -5.39 -19.27
N GLU A 28 1.09 -6.49 -19.92
CA GLU A 28 0.15 -7.57 -20.30
C GLU A 28 -0.56 -8.16 -19.08
N ALA A 29 0.18 -8.34 -17.97
CA ALA A 29 -0.38 -8.76 -16.69
C ALA A 29 -1.16 -7.66 -15.94
N GLY A 30 -1.32 -6.47 -16.52
CA GLY A 30 -2.00 -5.33 -15.90
C GLY A 30 -1.21 -4.62 -14.79
N LEU A 31 0.06 -4.98 -14.58
CA LEU A 31 0.92 -4.39 -13.56
C LEU A 31 1.52 -3.06 -14.07
N ARG A 32 1.36 -2.02 -13.26
CA ARG A 32 1.92 -0.68 -13.51
C ARG A 32 2.79 -0.25 -12.35
N ALA A 33 3.78 0.58 -12.63
CA ALA A 33 4.56 1.20 -11.57
C ALA A 33 3.67 2.20 -10.80
N CYS A 34 3.62 2.05 -9.47
CA CYS A 34 2.94 2.97 -8.58
C CYS A 34 3.98 3.75 -7.76
N ARG A 35 3.71 5.04 -7.50
CA ARG A 35 4.53 5.83 -6.58
C ARG A 35 4.17 5.44 -5.14
N PRO A 36 5.13 5.00 -4.31
CA PRO A 36 4.84 4.71 -2.91
C PRO A 36 4.43 6.00 -2.19
N VAL A 37 3.36 5.93 -1.40
CA VAL A 37 2.92 7.04 -0.55
C VAL A 37 3.74 7.04 0.72
N VAL A 38 4.38 8.17 1.04
CA VAL A 38 5.09 8.34 2.31
C VAL A 38 4.06 8.47 3.43
N LYS A 39 4.05 7.52 4.36
CA LYS A 39 3.18 7.52 5.55
C LYS A 39 4.00 7.17 6.78
N GLN A 40 3.53 7.63 7.94
CA GLN A 40 4.09 7.22 9.22
C GLN A 40 4.04 5.71 9.37
N VAL A 41 5.15 5.11 9.79
CA VAL A 41 5.23 3.67 10.02
C VAL A 41 4.44 3.33 11.27
N LEU A 42 3.27 2.72 11.10
CA LEU A 42 2.49 2.25 12.23
C LEU A 42 3.12 0.97 12.78
N THR A 43 3.49 1.02 14.06
CA THR A 43 3.83 -0.18 14.85
C THR A 43 2.63 -1.13 14.90
N ARG A 44 2.87 -2.40 15.24
CA ARG A 44 1.79 -3.40 15.40
C ARG A 44 0.72 -2.92 16.38
N HIS A 45 1.15 -2.33 17.50
CA HIS A 45 0.27 -1.80 18.52
C HIS A 45 -0.64 -0.69 17.96
N HIS A 46 -0.08 0.29 17.23
CA HIS A 46 -0.87 1.35 16.61
C HIS A 46 -1.91 0.81 15.62
N ARG A 47 -1.57 -0.23 14.84
CA ARG A 47 -2.53 -0.84 13.90
C ARG A 47 -3.69 -1.48 14.64
N GLN A 48 -3.41 -2.22 15.71
CA GLN A 48 -4.44 -2.87 16.52
C GLN A 48 -5.37 -1.84 17.19
N GLN A 49 -4.80 -0.82 17.81
CA GLN A 49 -5.58 0.24 18.47
C GLN A 49 -6.46 1.00 17.47
N ARG A 50 -5.90 1.41 16.32
CA ARG A 50 -6.67 2.09 15.27
C ARG A 50 -7.78 1.21 14.69
N HIS A 51 -7.50 -0.08 14.52
CA HIS A 51 -8.48 -1.03 14.02
C HIS A 51 -9.62 -1.24 15.02
N LEU A 52 -9.30 -1.46 16.29
CA LEU A 52 -10.29 -1.59 17.37
C LEU A 52 -11.16 -0.32 17.44
N TRP A 53 -10.53 0.85 17.46
CA TRP A 53 -11.25 2.13 17.47
C TRP A 53 -12.20 2.27 16.27
N ALA A 54 -11.75 1.94 15.06
CA ALA A 54 -12.59 2.00 13.86
C ALA A 54 -13.76 1.00 13.91
N GLN A 55 -13.55 -0.19 14.50
CA GLN A 55 -14.61 -1.17 14.67
C GLN A 55 -15.65 -0.72 15.69
N THR A 56 -15.21 -0.26 16.87
CA THR A 56 -16.09 0.21 17.94
C THR A 56 -16.98 1.36 17.47
N HIS A 57 -16.44 2.27 16.66
CA HIS A 57 -17.14 3.47 16.20
C HIS A 57 -17.72 3.33 14.78
N ARG A 58 -17.75 2.12 14.21
CA ARG A 58 -18.23 1.89 12.83
C ARG A 58 -19.69 2.30 12.64
N CYS A 59 -20.52 2.10 13.66
CA CYS A 59 -21.96 2.38 13.62
C CYS A 59 -22.33 3.76 14.17
N TRP A 60 -21.35 4.62 14.45
CA TRP A 60 -21.62 5.95 14.97
C TRP A 60 -22.38 6.81 13.97
N THR A 61 -23.45 7.42 14.47
CA THR A 61 -24.25 8.37 13.71
C THR A 61 -23.62 9.75 13.77
N ARG A 62 -24.09 10.69 12.93
CA ARG A 62 -23.60 12.08 12.96
C ARG A 62 -23.75 12.74 14.35
N GLN A 63 -24.80 12.38 15.10
CA GLN A 63 -25.02 12.88 16.47
C GLN A 63 -23.98 12.33 17.46
N ASP A 64 -23.50 11.10 17.26
CA ASP A 64 -22.44 10.55 18.11
C ASP A 64 -21.09 11.23 17.85
N TRP A 65 -20.80 11.60 16.61
CA TRP A 65 -19.61 12.38 16.26
C TRP A 65 -19.62 13.81 16.81
N GLN A 66 -20.79 14.42 16.97
CA GLN A 66 -20.91 15.75 17.59
C GLN A 66 -20.39 15.75 19.04
N LYS A 67 -20.56 14.66 19.79
CA LYS A 67 -20.03 14.52 21.15
C LYS A 67 -18.51 14.62 21.19
N VAL A 68 -17.82 14.10 20.17
CA VAL A 68 -16.36 14.18 20.06
C VAL A 68 -15.89 15.56 19.61
N GLN A 69 -16.64 16.24 18.75
CA GLN A 69 -16.32 17.62 18.35
C GLN A 69 -16.34 18.61 19.52
N ILE A 70 -17.25 18.43 20.47
CA ILE A 70 -17.33 19.28 21.68
C ILE A 70 -16.06 19.16 22.53
N TRP A 71 -15.41 18.00 22.51
CA TRP A 71 -14.18 17.74 23.28
C TRP A 71 -12.93 18.45 22.73
N CYS A 72 -12.96 18.91 21.47
CA CYS A 72 -11.90 19.68 20.83
C CYS A 72 -12.23 21.18 20.69
N SER A 73 -13.30 21.66 21.33
CA SER A 73 -13.57 23.10 21.41
C SER A 73 -12.68 23.72 22.49
N PRO A 74 -11.89 24.76 22.21
CA PRO A 74 -11.15 25.49 23.24
C PRO A 74 -12.08 26.17 24.24
#